data_AF-A0AB39TC58-F1
#
_entry.id   AF-A0AB39TC58-F1
#
_cell.length_a   1.000
_cell.length_b   1.000
_cell.length_c   1.000
_cell.angle_alpha   90.00
_cell.angle_beta   90.00
_cell.angle_gamma   90.00
#
_symmetry.space_group_name_H-M   'P 1'
#
loop_
_entity.id
_entity.type
_entity.pdbx_description
1 polymer ?
#
loop_
_entity_poly.entity_id
_entity_poly.type
_entity_poly.pdbx_seq_one_letter_code
_entity_poly.pdbx_strand_id
1 'polypeptide(L)'
;MRSGRLRELGGDAAGLVAVGLVRLGAREQLGATGRSPAWVGGLRAASFADAWLAFGDAPGPGLRVPAPTALRTVTERAAELVLRSCGEDGPTALERLGRQATDSRERARRDGVTHPAEPCALTLVWHGVQALAAEDGPSHDRRIEERSEAYVRERHRRQDALALVLCCARIAAAALVELSEGDPARVDAWLEQEAAHAMPRTGPVPLWVPGRPWQPAG
;
A
#
# COMPACT_ATOMS: atom_id res chain seq x y z
N MET A 1 27.82 14.58 -10.13
CA MET A 1 26.51 15.20 -10.45
C MET A 1 25.58 14.19 -11.14
N ARG A 2 24.74 13.47 -10.40
CA ARG A 2 23.71 12.57 -10.97
C ARG A 2 22.41 12.49 -10.13
N SER A 3 22.10 13.52 -9.33
CA SER A 3 20.95 13.55 -8.41
C SER A 3 19.77 14.41 -8.89
N GLY A 4 19.84 15.02 -10.08
CA GLY A 4 18.85 16.01 -10.54
C GLY A 4 17.68 15.49 -11.37
N ARG A 5 17.76 14.29 -11.98
CA ARG A 5 16.83 13.86 -13.04
C ARG A 5 15.75 12.87 -12.61
N LEU A 6 15.57 12.66 -11.31
CA LEU A 6 14.58 11.74 -10.74
C LEU A 6 13.47 12.45 -9.96
N ARG A 7 13.51 13.80 -9.92
CA ARG A 7 12.45 14.65 -9.34
C ARG A 7 11.17 14.71 -10.19
N GLU A 8 11.20 14.22 -11.43
CA GLU A 8 10.07 14.27 -12.37
C GLU A 8 9.10 13.09 -12.24
N LEU A 9 9.36 12.15 -11.31
CA LEU A 9 8.56 10.92 -11.19
C LEU A 9 7.27 11.04 -10.35
N GLY A 10 6.91 12.22 -9.83
CA GLY A 10 5.56 12.53 -9.31
C GLY A 10 4.80 11.38 -8.61
N GLY A 11 3.49 11.28 -8.84
CA GLY A 11 2.62 10.20 -8.33
C GLY A 11 3.02 8.79 -8.82
N ASP A 12 3.79 8.71 -9.91
CA ASP A 12 4.26 7.45 -10.50
C ASP A 12 5.22 6.70 -9.57
N ALA A 13 6.07 7.41 -8.82
CA ALA A 13 6.95 6.81 -7.81
C ALA A 13 6.16 6.23 -6.62
N ALA A 14 5.07 6.87 -6.20
CA ALA A 14 4.22 6.38 -5.12
C ALA A 14 3.49 5.09 -5.54
N GLY A 15 3.04 5.01 -6.79
CA GLY A 15 2.47 3.80 -7.38
C GLY A 15 3.44 2.62 -7.34
N LEU A 16 4.70 2.84 -7.76
CA LEU A 16 5.74 1.79 -7.72
C LEU A 16 6.07 1.33 -6.29
N VAL A 17 6.09 2.25 -5.33
CA VAL A 17 6.29 1.90 -3.91
C VAL A 17 5.12 1.06 -3.39
N ALA A 18 3.87 1.44 -3.70
CA ALA A 18 2.70 0.67 -3.32
C ALA A 18 2.75 -0.76 -3.90
N VAL A 19 3.08 -0.92 -5.19
CA VAL A 19 3.23 -2.24 -5.83
C VAL A 19 4.31 -3.07 -5.12
N GLY A 20 5.46 -2.47 -4.79
CA GLY A 20 6.54 -3.16 -4.07
C GLY A 20 6.11 -3.65 -2.69
N LEU A 21 5.39 -2.82 -1.93
CA LEU A 21 4.87 -3.17 -0.61
C LEU A 21 3.81 -4.27 -0.67
N VAL A 22 2.86 -4.18 -1.62
CA VAL A 22 1.82 -5.21 -1.82
C VAL A 22 2.44 -6.53 -2.25
N ARG A 23 3.44 -6.51 -3.15
CA ARG A 23 4.17 -7.72 -3.56
C ARG A 23 4.83 -8.42 -2.38
N LEU A 24 5.47 -7.67 -1.48
CA LEU A 24 6.11 -8.25 -0.29
C LEU A 24 5.06 -8.84 0.66
N GLY A 25 3.93 -8.16 0.87
CA GLY A 25 2.82 -8.67 1.67
C GLY A 25 2.19 -9.94 1.07
N ALA A 26 2.00 -9.99 -0.24
CA ALA A 26 1.40 -11.15 -0.92
C ALA A 26 2.33 -12.37 -0.86
N ARG A 27 3.64 -12.18 -1.04
CA ARG A 27 4.64 -13.26 -0.90
C ARG A 27 4.70 -13.83 0.52
N GLU A 28 4.52 -13.00 1.54
CA GLU A 28 4.42 -13.44 2.93
C GLU A 28 3.18 -14.31 3.14
N GLN A 29 2.02 -13.90 2.63
CA GLN A 29 0.77 -14.65 2.75
C GLN A 29 0.77 -15.97 1.98
N LEU A 30 1.32 -15.98 0.77
CA LEU A 30 1.42 -17.18 -0.07
C LEU A 30 2.49 -18.17 0.40
N GLY A 31 3.25 -17.86 1.45
CA GLY A 31 4.34 -18.70 1.94
C GLY A 31 5.53 -18.81 0.98
N ALA A 32 5.61 -17.92 -0.03
CA ALA A 32 6.66 -17.93 -1.05
C ALA A 32 8.04 -17.54 -0.50
N THR A 33 8.11 -17.00 0.71
CA THR A 33 9.36 -16.90 1.49
C THR A 33 9.65 -18.25 2.16
N GLY A 34 10.03 -19.25 1.36
CA GLY A 34 10.19 -20.65 1.79
C GLY A 34 10.79 -20.81 3.20
N ARG A 35 10.15 -21.63 4.05
CA ARG A 35 10.51 -21.97 5.46
C ARG A 35 10.95 -20.80 6.36
N SER A 36 10.80 -19.56 5.91
CA SER A 36 11.25 -18.39 6.65
C SER A 36 10.12 -17.97 7.59
N PRO A 37 10.39 -17.76 8.87
CA PRO A 37 9.34 -17.38 9.80
C PRO A 37 8.74 -16.01 9.43
N ALA A 38 7.45 -15.80 9.74
CA ALA A 38 6.67 -14.62 9.35
C ALA A 38 7.34 -13.27 9.71
N TRP A 39 8.09 -13.20 10.82
CA TRP A 39 8.83 -12.00 11.20
C TRP A 39 9.90 -11.58 10.16
N VAL A 40 10.44 -12.51 9.38
CA VAL A 40 11.38 -12.23 8.29
C VAL A 40 10.69 -11.54 7.11
N GLY A 41 9.43 -11.88 6.83
CA GLY A 41 8.58 -11.20 5.84
C GLY A 41 8.33 -9.75 6.25
N GLY A 42 7.91 -9.53 7.49
CA GLY A 42 7.75 -8.21 8.08
C GLY A 42 9.02 -7.34 8.04
N LEU A 43 10.20 -7.93 8.30
CA LEU A 43 11.48 -7.23 8.20
C LEU A 43 11.82 -6.78 6.77
N ARG A 44 11.49 -7.59 5.74
CA ARG A 44 11.73 -7.22 4.34
C ARG A 44 10.86 -6.05 3.91
N ALA A 45 9.58 -6.06 4.30
CA ALA A 45 8.65 -4.97 3.99
C ALA A 45 9.04 -3.67 4.71
N ALA A 46 9.43 -3.75 6.00
CA ALA A 46 9.93 -2.59 6.75
C ALA A 46 11.23 -2.03 6.15
N SER A 47 12.18 -2.90 5.80
CA SER A 47 13.45 -2.47 5.17
C SER A 47 13.23 -1.82 3.81
N PHE A 48 12.30 -2.36 3.01
CA PHE A 48 11.90 -1.76 1.74
C PHE A 48 11.28 -0.37 1.98
N ALA A 49 10.30 -0.26 2.87
CA ALA A 49 9.66 1.01 3.19
C ALA A 49 10.67 2.07 3.70
N ASP A 50 11.62 1.68 4.56
CA ASP A 50 12.65 2.59 5.07
C ASP A 50 13.60 3.12 3.97
N ALA A 51 13.84 2.33 2.91
CA ALA A 51 14.65 2.75 1.78
C ALA A 51 13.89 3.74 0.86
N TRP A 52 12.57 3.58 0.75
CA TRP A 52 11.73 4.24 -0.25
C TRP A 52 10.91 5.43 0.27
N LEU A 53 10.67 5.53 1.58
CA LEU A 53 9.82 6.56 2.17
C LEU A 53 10.63 7.71 2.79
N ALA A 54 10.12 8.93 2.60
CA ALA A 54 10.60 10.14 3.27
C ALA A 54 9.60 10.59 4.35
N PHE A 55 10.05 10.62 5.61
CA PHE A 55 9.23 11.01 6.78
C PHE A 55 9.51 12.45 7.24
N GLY A 56 9.76 13.38 6.31
CA GLY A 56 10.02 14.79 6.63
C GLY A 56 11.48 15.13 7.02
N ASP A 57 12.34 14.12 7.19
CA ASP A 57 13.78 14.32 7.40
C ASP A 57 14.53 14.67 6.10
N ALA A 58 15.68 15.33 6.24
CA ALA A 58 16.53 15.88 5.16
C ALA A 58 16.66 14.95 3.93
N PRO A 59 16.77 15.51 2.70
CA PRO A 59 16.75 14.73 1.47
C PRO A 59 17.88 13.69 1.45
N GLY A 60 17.50 12.43 1.62
CA GLY A 60 18.39 11.29 1.40
C GLY A 60 18.74 11.14 -0.09
N PRO A 61 19.88 10.53 -0.43
CA PRO A 61 20.20 10.24 -1.82
C PRO A 61 19.21 9.21 -2.39
N GLY A 62 18.43 9.58 -3.41
CA GLY A 62 17.57 8.65 -4.16
C GLY A 62 16.12 9.10 -4.38
N LEU A 63 15.32 8.23 -4.99
CA LEU A 63 13.86 8.36 -5.21
C LEU A 63 13.12 8.05 -3.91
N ARG A 64 13.02 9.01 -3.00
CA ARG A 64 12.18 8.85 -1.81
C ARG A 64 10.82 9.52 -2.01
N VAL A 65 9.76 8.75 -1.78
CA VAL A 65 8.38 9.22 -1.85
C VAL A 65 7.97 9.77 -0.48
N PRO A 66 7.34 10.95 -0.38
CA PRO A 66 6.80 11.42 0.88
C PRO A 66 5.87 10.36 1.51
N ALA A 67 6.07 10.05 2.78
CA ALA A 67 5.28 9.03 3.48
C ALA A 67 3.75 9.29 3.42
N PRO A 68 3.25 10.54 3.54
CA PRO A 68 1.82 10.81 3.33
C PRO A 68 1.32 10.41 1.93
N THR A 69 2.11 10.70 0.89
CA THR A 69 1.77 10.35 -0.49
C THR A 69 1.73 8.84 -0.68
N ALA A 70 2.75 8.12 -0.18
CA ALA A 70 2.77 6.66 -0.25
C ALA A 70 1.61 6.04 0.55
N LEU A 71 1.30 6.57 1.73
CA LEU A 71 0.17 6.13 2.55
C LEU A 71 -1.17 6.33 1.81
N ARG A 72 -1.35 7.47 1.16
CA ARG A 72 -2.55 7.75 0.35
C ARG A 72 -2.67 6.73 -0.78
N THR A 73 -1.62 6.59 -1.58
CA THR A 73 -1.60 5.69 -2.74
C THR A 73 -1.82 4.22 -2.37
N VAL A 74 -1.21 3.73 -1.28
CA VAL A 74 -1.44 2.34 -0.84
C VAL A 74 -2.85 2.15 -0.26
N THR A 75 -3.43 3.19 0.33
CA THR A 75 -4.80 3.15 0.88
C THR A 75 -5.83 3.13 -0.24
N GLU A 76 -5.69 4.01 -1.23
CA GLU A 76 -6.49 4.00 -2.47
C GLU A 76 -6.44 2.61 -3.11
N ARG A 77 -5.23 2.05 -3.25
CA ARG A 77 -5.05 0.73 -3.84
C ARG A 77 -5.67 -0.41 -3.03
N ALA A 78 -5.55 -0.35 -1.70
CA ALA A 78 -6.18 -1.31 -0.82
C ALA A 78 -7.71 -1.27 -0.94
N ALA A 79 -8.29 -0.07 -1.06
CA ALA A 79 -9.73 0.10 -1.23
C ALA A 79 -10.21 -0.48 -2.56
N GLU A 80 -9.51 -0.20 -3.67
CA GLU A 80 -9.82 -0.78 -5.00
C GLU A 80 -9.81 -2.31 -4.96
N LEU A 81 -8.75 -2.90 -4.38
CA LEU A 81 -8.60 -4.35 -4.30
C LEU A 81 -9.64 -4.99 -3.40
N VAL A 82 -9.98 -4.38 -2.26
CA VAL A 82 -11.03 -4.88 -1.37
C VAL A 82 -12.38 -4.85 -2.10
N LEU A 83 -12.71 -3.74 -2.75
CA LEU A 83 -13.97 -3.61 -3.49
C LEU A 83 -14.07 -4.66 -4.61
N ARG A 84 -13.01 -4.85 -5.40
CA ARG A 84 -12.92 -5.90 -6.42
C ARG A 84 -13.06 -7.31 -5.85
N SER A 85 -12.41 -7.60 -4.72
CA SER A 85 -12.51 -8.91 -4.05
C SER A 85 -13.93 -9.22 -3.57
N CYS A 86 -14.73 -8.17 -3.33
CA CYS A 86 -16.14 -8.26 -2.99
C CYS A 86 -17.07 -8.12 -4.22
N GLY A 87 -16.56 -8.28 -5.44
CA GLY A 87 -17.38 -8.22 -6.65
C GLY A 87 -17.94 -6.83 -6.97
N GLU A 88 -17.21 -5.78 -6.61
CA GLU A 88 -17.62 -4.37 -6.74
C GLU A 88 -18.83 -3.99 -5.85
N ASP A 89 -19.14 -4.81 -4.84
CA ASP A 89 -20.21 -4.54 -3.88
C ASP A 89 -19.70 -3.74 -2.67
N GLY A 90 -19.93 -2.42 -2.71
CA GLY A 90 -19.56 -1.47 -1.66
C GLY A 90 -20.07 -1.86 -0.26
N PRO A 91 -21.38 -2.07 -0.05
CA PRO A 91 -21.93 -2.55 1.21
C PRO A 91 -21.22 -3.79 1.79
N THR A 92 -21.00 -4.83 0.97
CA THR A 92 -20.30 -6.04 1.40
C THR A 92 -18.85 -5.76 1.82
N ALA A 93 -18.13 -4.95 1.03
CA ALA A 93 -16.77 -4.53 1.35
C ALA A 93 -16.70 -3.75 2.67
N LEU A 94 -17.63 -2.80 2.89
CA LEU A 94 -17.68 -1.97 4.09
C LEU A 94 -18.05 -2.79 5.34
N GLU A 95 -18.98 -3.74 5.24
CA GLU A 95 -19.34 -4.62 6.36
C GLU A 95 -18.15 -5.51 6.76
N ARG A 96 -17.45 -6.08 5.78
CA ARG A 96 -16.25 -6.88 6.01
C ARG A 96 -15.16 -6.08 6.73
N LEU A 97 -14.84 -4.89 6.21
CA LEU A 97 -13.84 -4.00 6.83
C LEU A 97 -14.25 -3.56 8.23
N GLY A 98 -15.55 -3.29 8.45
CA GLY A 98 -16.09 -2.90 9.76
C GLY A 98 -15.96 -4.00 10.81
N ARG A 99 -16.24 -5.27 10.44
CA ARG A 99 -16.03 -6.44 11.31
C ARG A 99 -14.55 -6.60 11.66
N GLN A 100 -13.67 -6.59 10.65
CA GLN A 100 -12.22 -6.71 10.87
C GLN A 100 -11.65 -5.58 11.75
N ALA A 101 -12.14 -4.35 11.56
CA ALA A 101 -11.70 -3.20 12.35
C ALA A 101 -12.12 -3.34 13.81
N THR A 102 -13.33 -3.84 14.06
CA THR A 102 -13.84 -4.09 15.42
C THR A 102 -13.00 -5.15 16.12
N ASP A 103 -12.77 -6.30 15.47
CA ASP A 103 -11.95 -7.39 16.01
C ASP A 103 -10.52 -6.93 16.31
N SER A 104 -9.92 -6.18 15.39
CA SER A 104 -8.56 -5.66 15.54
C SER A 104 -8.45 -4.63 16.68
N ARG A 105 -9.45 -3.75 16.85
CA ARG A 105 -9.50 -2.81 17.99
C ARG A 105 -9.61 -3.54 19.32
N GLU A 106 -10.43 -4.57 19.40
CA GLU A 106 -10.56 -5.38 20.61
C GLU A 106 -9.25 -6.09 20.96
N ARG A 107 -8.57 -6.69 19.96
CA ARG A 107 -7.24 -7.30 20.16
C ARG A 107 -6.23 -6.27 20.65
N ALA A 108 -6.12 -5.13 19.97
CA ALA A 108 -5.22 -4.05 20.36
C ALA A 108 -5.49 -3.54 21.79
N ARG A 109 -6.76 -3.45 22.20
CA ARG A 109 -7.14 -3.06 23.56
C ARG A 109 -6.72 -4.12 24.58
N ARG A 110 -6.91 -5.40 24.29
CA ARG A 110 -6.47 -6.52 25.16
C ARG A 110 -4.95 -6.52 25.31
N ASP A 111 -4.23 -6.22 24.23
CA ASP A 111 -2.76 -6.24 24.17
C ASP A 111 -2.12 -4.92 24.67
N GLY A 112 -2.92 -3.93 25.06
CA GLY A 112 -2.43 -2.65 25.58
C GLY A 112 -1.70 -1.77 24.56
N VAL A 113 -1.98 -1.95 23.26
CA VAL A 113 -1.30 -1.22 22.18
C VAL A 113 -1.76 0.24 22.15
N THR A 114 -0.84 1.17 22.39
CA THR A 114 -1.13 2.61 22.46
C THR A 114 -1.43 3.24 21.10
N HIS A 115 -0.81 2.75 20.03
CA HIS A 115 -0.98 3.25 18.65
C HIS A 115 -1.28 2.09 17.70
N PRO A 116 -2.53 1.60 17.66
CA PRO A 116 -2.84 0.38 16.93
C PRO A 116 -2.96 0.67 15.43
N ALA A 117 -1.91 0.35 14.67
CA ALA A 117 -1.83 0.61 13.24
C ALA A 117 -2.86 -0.17 12.40
N GLU A 118 -3.12 -1.44 12.73
CA GLU A 118 -4.06 -2.29 11.99
C GLU A 118 -5.50 -1.75 11.97
N PRO A 119 -6.14 -1.40 13.10
CA PRO A 119 -7.49 -0.86 13.06
C PRO A 119 -7.54 0.54 12.44
N CYS A 120 -6.47 1.33 12.55
CA CYS A 120 -6.36 2.62 11.85
C CYS A 120 -6.31 2.42 10.33
N ALA A 121 -5.49 1.48 9.84
CA ALA A 121 -5.41 1.13 8.42
C ALA A 121 -6.76 0.66 7.87
N LEU A 122 -7.45 -0.24 8.58
CA LEU A 122 -8.79 -0.71 8.20
C LEU A 122 -9.80 0.44 8.10
N THR A 123 -9.71 1.42 9.00
CA THR A 123 -10.57 2.61 8.97
C THR A 123 -10.25 3.50 7.76
N LEU A 124 -8.97 3.67 7.41
CA LEU A 124 -8.57 4.43 6.22
C LEU A 124 -9.06 3.76 4.93
N VAL A 125 -8.87 2.45 4.81
CA VAL A 125 -9.35 1.67 3.65
C VAL A 125 -10.87 1.70 3.55
N TRP A 126 -11.59 1.65 4.69
CA TRP A 126 -13.04 1.81 4.72
C TRP A 126 -13.49 3.13 4.10
N HIS A 127 -12.81 4.24 4.41
CA HIS A 127 -13.10 5.52 3.75
C HIS A 127 -12.72 5.54 2.28
N GLY A 128 -11.66 4.84 1.87
CA GLY A 128 -11.32 4.63 0.47
C GLY A 128 -12.42 3.90 -0.29
N VAL A 129 -12.99 2.83 0.28
CA VAL A 129 -14.10 2.10 -0.34
C VAL A 129 -15.33 3.01 -0.45
N GLN A 130 -15.62 3.82 0.57
CA GLN A 130 -16.70 4.81 0.47
C GLN A 130 -16.46 5.83 -0.65
N ALA A 131 -15.21 6.28 -0.86
CA ALA A 131 -14.87 7.20 -1.93
C ALA A 131 -15.14 6.61 -3.32
N LEU A 132 -14.82 5.32 -3.49
CA LEU A 132 -15.01 4.62 -4.76
C LEU A 132 -16.46 4.24 -5.04
N ALA A 133 -17.25 3.95 -4.00
CA ALA A 133 -18.61 3.41 -4.14
C ALA A 133 -19.73 4.47 -4.06
N ALA A 134 -19.46 5.69 -3.59
CA ALA A 134 -20.47 6.74 -3.43
C ALA A 134 -20.40 7.80 -4.55
N GLU A 135 -21.53 8.41 -4.88
CA GLU A 135 -21.60 9.56 -5.80
C GLU A 135 -20.80 10.78 -5.28
N ASP A 136 -20.58 10.86 -3.95
CA ASP A 136 -19.82 11.91 -3.25
C ASP A 136 -18.30 11.61 -3.10
N GLY A 137 -17.73 10.82 -4.01
CA GLY A 137 -16.31 10.39 -4.00
C GLY A 137 -15.27 11.48 -3.69
N PRO A 138 -15.37 12.71 -4.26
CA PRO A 138 -14.42 13.79 -3.98
C PRO A 138 -14.37 14.25 -2.51
N SER A 139 -15.46 14.09 -1.74
CA SER A 139 -15.49 14.45 -0.31
C SER A 139 -14.73 13.42 0.56
N HIS A 140 -14.70 12.17 0.11
CA HIS A 140 -14.01 11.08 0.78
C HIS A 140 -12.52 11.07 0.44
N ASP A 141 -12.12 11.39 -0.79
CA ASP A 141 -10.71 11.59 -1.17
C ASP A 141 -10.06 12.68 -0.31
N ARG A 142 -10.76 13.80 -0.13
CA ARG A 142 -10.33 14.88 0.75
C ARG A 142 -10.18 14.41 2.21
N ARG A 143 -11.09 13.57 2.71
CA ARG A 143 -10.97 12.99 4.07
C ARG A 143 -9.79 12.03 4.20
N ILE A 144 -9.47 11.28 3.15
CA ILE A 144 -8.29 10.38 3.13
C ILE A 144 -7.02 11.22 3.14
N GLU A 145 -6.96 12.31 2.36
CA GLU A 145 -5.85 13.25 2.35
C GLU A 145 -5.68 13.94 3.71
N GLU A 146 -6.73 14.57 4.24
CA GLU A 146 -6.71 15.25 5.54
C GLU A 146 -6.32 14.31 6.69
N ARG A 147 -6.84 13.07 6.69
CA ARG A 147 -6.47 12.08 7.72
C ARG A 147 -5.06 11.53 7.53
N SER A 148 -4.63 11.26 6.30
CA SER A 148 -3.26 10.80 6.03
C SER A 148 -2.25 11.87 6.43
N GLU A 149 -2.54 13.14 6.17
CA GLU A 149 -1.72 14.25 6.62
C GLU A 149 -1.74 14.43 8.14
N ALA A 150 -2.91 14.34 8.79
CA ALA A 150 -3.03 14.42 10.25
C ALA A 150 -2.27 13.28 10.96
N TYR A 151 -2.42 12.04 10.48
CA TYR A 151 -1.70 10.87 11.01
C TYR A 151 -0.19 11.02 10.91
N VAL A 152 0.33 11.75 9.91
CA VAL A 152 1.78 11.97 9.74
C VAL A 152 2.26 13.25 10.45
N ARG A 153 1.44 14.31 10.55
CA ARG A 153 1.84 15.60 11.17
C ARG A 153 1.67 15.65 12.70
N GLU A 154 0.69 14.97 13.28
CA GLU A 154 0.30 15.18 14.70
C GLU A 154 1.14 14.43 15.76
N ARG A 155 2.47 14.39 15.61
CA ARG A 155 3.43 13.75 16.57
C ARG A 155 3.44 12.22 16.62
N HIS A 156 2.98 11.53 15.58
CA HIS A 156 3.21 10.09 15.47
C HIS A 156 4.69 9.81 15.15
N ARG A 157 5.29 8.88 15.89
CA ARG A 157 6.68 8.48 15.68
C ARG A 157 6.78 7.90 14.27
N ARG A 158 7.91 8.08 13.57
CA ARG A 158 8.20 7.45 12.26
C ARG A 158 7.74 5.98 12.18
N GLN A 159 7.91 5.25 13.29
CA GLN A 159 7.50 3.86 13.45
C GLN A 159 5.98 3.65 13.31
N ASP A 160 5.15 4.55 13.82
CA ASP A 160 3.69 4.45 13.75
C ASP A 160 3.22 4.68 12.31
N ALA A 161 3.77 5.68 11.63
CA ALA A 161 3.46 5.96 10.23
C ALA A 161 3.92 4.82 9.30
N LEU A 162 5.11 4.26 9.57
CA LEU A 162 5.59 3.06 8.88
C LEU A 162 4.68 1.86 9.13
N ALA A 163 4.29 1.61 10.38
CA ALA A 163 3.38 0.52 10.72
C ALA A 163 2.03 0.67 10.01
N LEU A 164 1.51 1.89 9.92
CA LEU A 164 0.26 2.18 9.22
C LEU A 164 0.37 1.89 7.71
N VAL A 165 1.44 2.34 7.04
CA VAL A 165 1.70 2.04 5.62
C VAL A 165 1.78 0.52 5.39
N LEU A 166 2.50 -0.20 6.26
CA LEU A 166 2.63 -1.66 6.17
C LEU A 166 1.30 -2.38 6.40
N CYS A 167 0.46 -1.89 7.33
CA CYS A 167 -0.88 -2.42 7.54
C CYS A 167 -1.78 -2.22 6.31
N CYS A 168 -1.78 -1.02 5.69
CA CYS A 168 -2.52 -0.79 4.45
C CYS A 168 -2.03 -1.72 3.31
N ALA A 169 -0.71 -1.89 3.17
CA ALA A 169 -0.13 -2.80 2.18
C ALA A 169 -0.53 -4.27 2.42
N ARG A 170 -0.63 -4.70 3.67
CA ARG A 170 -1.11 -6.04 4.04
C ARG A 170 -2.57 -6.26 3.71
N ILE A 171 -3.43 -5.25 3.90
CA ILE A 171 -4.84 -5.31 3.53
C ILE A 171 -4.97 -5.46 2.00
N ALA A 172 -4.26 -4.62 1.24
CA ALA A 172 -4.19 -4.73 -0.22
C ALA A 172 -3.69 -6.11 -0.67
N ALA A 173 -2.61 -6.62 -0.06
CA ALA A 173 -2.08 -7.94 -0.38
C ALA A 173 -3.08 -9.07 -0.10
N ALA A 174 -3.81 -9.01 1.02
CA ALA A 174 -4.85 -9.99 1.35
C ALA A 174 -5.96 -10.01 0.31
N ALA A 175 -6.47 -8.83 -0.05
CA ALA A 175 -7.52 -8.71 -1.05
C ALA A 175 -7.05 -9.18 -2.44
N LEU A 176 -5.80 -8.89 -2.83
CA LEU A 176 -5.23 -9.36 -4.09
C LEU A 176 -5.04 -10.89 -4.12
N VAL A 177 -4.55 -11.47 -3.03
CA VAL A 177 -4.39 -12.94 -2.90
C VAL A 177 -5.75 -13.62 -3.00
N GLU A 178 -6.78 -13.09 -2.33
CA GLU A 178 -8.14 -13.60 -2.40
C GLU A 178 -8.75 -13.47 -3.80
N LEU A 179 -8.63 -12.30 -4.44
CA LEU A 179 -9.08 -12.06 -5.82
C LEU A 179 -8.39 -13.00 -6.83
N SER A 180 -7.16 -13.41 -6.51
CA SER A 180 -6.38 -14.36 -7.30
C SER A 180 -6.59 -15.82 -6.88
N GLU A 181 -7.50 -16.08 -5.94
CA GLU A 181 -7.79 -17.42 -5.39
C GLU A 181 -6.54 -18.13 -4.83
N GLY A 182 -5.57 -17.35 -4.35
CA GLY A 182 -4.30 -17.87 -3.86
C GLY A 182 -3.29 -18.26 -4.94
N ASP A 183 -3.56 -18.02 -6.23
CA ASP A 183 -2.62 -18.33 -7.32
C ASP A 183 -1.48 -17.29 -7.40
N PRO A 184 -0.22 -17.68 -7.12
CA PRO A 184 0.92 -16.77 -7.17
C PRO A 184 1.15 -16.16 -8.55
N ALA A 185 0.87 -16.88 -9.64
CA ALA A 185 1.09 -16.38 -10.99
C ALA A 185 0.11 -15.27 -11.36
N ARG A 186 -1.16 -15.39 -10.93
CA ARG A 186 -2.17 -14.34 -11.09
C ARG A 186 -1.83 -13.09 -10.27
N VAL A 187 -1.35 -13.28 -9.05
CA VAL A 187 -0.86 -12.18 -8.19
C VAL A 187 0.31 -11.45 -8.87
N ASP A 188 1.32 -12.18 -9.34
CA ASP A 188 2.49 -11.58 -9.98
C ASP A 188 2.11 -10.85 -11.29
N ALA A 189 1.27 -11.45 -12.13
CA ALA A 189 0.80 -10.83 -13.37
C ALA A 189 0.05 -9.52 -13.11
N TRP A 190 -0.83 -9.49 -12.10
CA TRP A 190 -1.55 -8.28 -11.72
C TRP A 190 -0.60 -7.17 -11.24
N LEU A 191 0.38 -7.52 -10.39
CA LEU A 191 1.36 -6.57 -9.88
C LEU A 191 2.30 -6.05 -10.98
N GLU A 192 2.63 -6.87 -11.98
CA GLU A 192 3.39 -6.44 -13.16
C GLU A 192 2.59 -5.46 -14.02
N GLN A 193 1.30 -5.74 -14.23
CA GLN A 193 0.41 -4.83 -14.94
C GLN A 193 0.30 -3.49 -14.22
N GLU A 194 0.13 -3.48 -12.90
CA GLU A 194 0.06 -2.23 -12.13
C GLU A 194 1.40 -1.48 -12.11
N ALA A 195 2.53 -2.20 -12.00
CA ALA A 195 3.85 -1.59 -12.14
C ALA A 195 3.98 -0.90 -13.50
N ALA A 196 3.51 -1.53 -14.58
CA ALA A 196 3.57 -1.00 -15.93
C ALA A 196 2.82 0.33 -16.09
N HIS A 197 1.65 0.45 -15.45
CA HIS A 197 0.86 1.68 -15.47
C HIS A 197 1.55 2.84 -14.76
N ALA A 198 2.32 2.54 -13.70
CA ALA A 198 3.11 3.51 -12.96
C ALA A 198 4.51 3.75 -13.56
N MET A 199 4.89 3.07 -14.64
CA MET A 199 6.18 3.30 -15.30
C MET A 199 6.09 4.45 -16.30
N PRO A 200 7.08 5.36 -16.34
CA PRO A 200 7.14 6.38 -17.36
C PRO A 200 7.17 5.75 -18.76
N ARG A 201 6.35 6.27 -19.66
CA ARG A 201 6.35 5.86 -21.08
C ARG A 201 7.70 6.13 -21.76
N THR A 202 8.50 7.05 -21.24
CA THR A 202 9.86 7.37 -21.70
C THR A 202 10.81 7.62 -20.53
N GLY A 203 12.06 7.13 -20.61
CA GLY A 203 13.08 7.29 -19.57
C GLY A 203 13.64 5.96 -19.03
N PRO A 204 14.77 6.00 -18.28
CA PRO A 204 15.37 4.82 -17.68
C PRO A 204 14.52 4.28 -16.53
N VAL A 205 14.21 2.99 -16.59
CA VAL A 205 13.46 2.25 -15.58
C VAL A 205 14.35 2.02 -14.34
N PRO A 206 13.86 2.26 -13.11
CA PRO A 206 14.61 1.89 -11.90
C PRO A 206 14.90 0.38 -11.88
N LEU A 207 16.16 0.00 -11.60
CA LEU A 207 16.72 -1.36 -11.73
C LEU A 207 16.01 -2.49 -10.94
N TRP A 208 15.07 -2.17 -10.06
CA TRP A 208 14.33 -3.11 -9.20
C TRP A 208 12.87 -3.28 -9.62
N VAL A 209 12.37 -2.46 -10.55
CA VAL A 209 11.15 -2.77 -11.29
C VAL A 209 11.52 -3.92 -12.24
N PRO A 210 10.83 -5.08 -12.20
CA PRO A 210 11.03 -6.12 -13.21
C PRO A 210 11.04 -5.47 -14.58
N GLY A 211 12.00 -5.84 -15.43
CA GLY A 211 12.15 -5.21 -16.75
C GLY A 211 10.82 -5.07 -17.45
N ARG A 212 10.66 -3.98 -18.23
CA ARG A 212 9.41 -3.61 -18.94
C ARG A 212 8.57 -4.86 -19.26
N PRO A 213 7.27 -4.91 -18.90
CA PRO A 213 6.43 -6.00 -19.39
C PRO A 213 6.62 -6.09 -20.90
N TRP A 214 6.77 -7.32 -21.39
CA TRP A 214 7.05 -7.58 -22.78
C TRP A 214 6.03 -6.83 -23.65
N GLN A 215 6.49 -5.83 -24.41
CA GLN A 215 5.67 -5.17 -25.42
C GLN A 215 5.77 -6.01 -26.69
N PRO A 216 4.66 -6.49 -27.27
CA PRO A 216 4.71 -7.04 -28.61
C PRO A 216 5.22 -5.95 -29.56
N ALA A 217 6.21 -6.27 -30.37
CA ALA A 217 6.60 -5.43 -31.49
C ALA A 217 5.47 -5.48 -32.53
N GLY A 218 4.73 -4.38 -32.68
CA GLY A 218 3.66 -4.23 -33.67
C GLY A 218 2.87 -2.96 -33.46
#